data_AF-C6W6D1-F1
#
_entry.id   AF-C6W6D1-F1
#
_cell.length_a   1.000
_cell.length_b   1.000
_cell.length_c   1.000
_cell.angle_alpha   90.00
_cell.angle_beta   90.00
_cell.angle_gamma   90.00
#
_symmetry.space_group_name_H-M   'P 1'
#
loop_
_entity.id
_entity.type
_entity.pdbx_description
1 polymer ?
#
loop_
_entity_poly.entity_id
_entity_poly.type
_entity_poly.pdbx_seq_one_letter_code
_entity_poly.pdbx_strand_id
1 'polypeptide(L)' 'MKEKIRHLIAGKVIQKGFVKTSIRRMMEAGRHSDEELDLLLDRLRRLDEEIEILESVLKQLKQ' A
#
# COMPACT_ATOMS: atom_id res chain seq x y z
N MET A 1 -8.10 7.20 19.62
CA MET A 1 -8.56 7.17 18.21
C MET A 1 -7.45 7.56 17.21
N LYS A 2 -6.82 8.74 17.35
CA LYS A 2 -5.68 9.17 16.50
C LYS A 2 -4.54 8.14 16.43
N GLU A 3 -4.16 7.58 17.59
CA GLU A 3 -3.09 6.57 17.65
C GLU A 3 -3.43 5.28 16.89
N LYS A 4 -4.69 4.83 16.99
CA LYS A 4 -5.17 3.66 16.23
C LYS A 4 -5.07 3.90 14.73
N ILE A 5 -5.42 5.10 14.25
CA ILE A 5 -5.30 5.46 12.83
C ILE A 5 -3.83 5.52 12.40
N ARG A 6 -2.94 6.08 13.21
CA ARG A 6 -1.48 6.06 12.95
C ARG A 6 -0.95 4.63 12.80
N HIS A 7 -1.36 3.71 13.68
CA HIS A 7 -0.99 2.30 13.55
C HIS A 7 -1.54 1.64 12.30
N LEU A 8 -2.78 1.96 11.90
CA LEU A 8 -3.35 1.46 10.64
C LEU A 8 -2.54 1.96 9.43
N ILE A 9 -2.22 3.27 9.38
CA ILE A 9 -1.37 3.84 8.32
C ILE A 9 -0.02 3.14 8.29
N ALA A 10 0.65 2.99 9.43
CA ALA A 10 1.94 2.30 9.50
C ALA A 10 1.86 0.86 8.96
N GLY A 11 0.81 0.11 9.33
CA GLY A 11 0.57 -1.23 8.81
C GLY A 11 0.37 -1.27 7.29
N LYS A 12 -0.33 -0.29 6.72
CA LYS A 12 -0.54 -0.17 5.27
C LYS A 12 0.73 0.23 4.52
N VAL A 13 1.54 1.14 5.07
CA VAL A 13 2.86 1.51 4.52
C VAL A 13 3.79 0.30 4.47
N ILE A 14 3.80 -0.52 5.52
CA ILE A 14 4.57 -1.77 5.54
C ILE A 14 4.08 -2.72 4.44
N GLN A 15 2.77 -2.94 4.31
CA GLN A 15 2.20 -3.74 3.23
C GLN A 15 2.58 -3.22 1.84
N LYS A 16 2.54 -1.90 1.63
CA LYS A 16 2.96 -1.25 0.39
C LYS A 16 4.43 -1.56 0.06
N GLY A 17 5.30 -1.51 1.07
CA GLY A 17 6.72 -1.89 0.94
C GLY A 17 6.91 -3.35 0.50
N PHE A 18 6.14 -4.27 1.07
CA PHE A 18 6.16 -5.68 0.65
C PHE A 18 5.72 -5.86 -0.82
N VAL A 19 4.61 -5.25 -1.23
CA VAL A 19 4.12 -5.32 -2.62
C VAL A 19 5.15 -4.78 -3.61
N LYS A 20 5.76 -3.61 -3.32
CA LYS A 20 6.82 -3.05 -4.16
C LYS A 20 8.04 -3.97 -4.28
N THR A 21 8.40 -4.64 -3.19
CA THR A 21 9.51 -5.60 -3.18
C THR A 21 9.17 -6.82 -4.04
N SER A 22 7.94 -7.32 -3.96
CA SER A 22 7.47 -8.43 -4.80
C SER A 22 7.49 -8.07 -6.29
N ILE A 23 6.98 -6.89 -6.66
CA ILE A 23 7.02 -6.39 -8.05
C ILE A 23 8.48 -6.34 -8.53
N ARG A 24 9.39 -5.73 -7.76
CA ARG A 24 10.81 -5.66 -8.13
C ARG A 24 11.41 -7.05 -8.38
N ARG A 25 11.19 -8.00 -7.47
CA ARG A 25 11.70 -9.37 -7.60
C ARG A 25 11.14 -10.08 -8.83
N MET A 26 9.87 -9.87 -9.16
CA MET A 26 9.26 -10.43 -10.37
C MET A 26 9.89 -9.86 -11.65
N MET A 27 10.10 -8.54 -11.69
CA MET A 27 10.79 -7.88 -12.81
C MET A 27 12.23 -8.40 -12.97
N GLU A 28 12.96 -8.54 -11.86
CA GLU A 28 14.33 -9.08 -11.84
C GLU A 28 14.40 -10.55 -12.28
N ALA A 29 13.40 -11.36 -11.92
CA ALA A 29 13.36 -12.78 -12.29
C ALA A 29 13.04 -13.03 -13.77
N GLY A 30 12.52 -12.02 -14.49
CA GLY A 30 12.19 -12.10 -15.92
C GLY A 30 11.12 -13.15 -16.29
N ARG A 31 10.46 -13.75 -15.29
CA ARG A 31 9.40 -14.74 -15.41
C ARG A 31 8.21 -14.29 -14.57
N HIS A 32 7.34 -13.50 -15.16
CA HIS A 32 6.07 -13.05 -14.60
C HIS A 32 5.05 -13.04 -15.72
N SER A 33 3.79 -13.34 -15.41
CA SER A 33 2.71 -13.00 -16.33
C SER A 33 2.33 -11.53 -16.16
N ASP A 34 1.85 -10.92 -17.24
CA ASP A 34 1.31 -9.56 -17.18
C ASP A 34 0.15 -9.47 -16.17
N GLU A 35 -0.66 -10.53 -16.06
CA GLU A 35 -1.76 -10.63 -15.08
C GLU A 35 -1.28 -10.58 -13.62
N GLU A 36 -0.18 -11.27 -13.29
CA GLU A 36 0.38 -11.25 -11.94
C GLU A 36 0.94 -9.85 -11.59
N LEU A 37 1.58 -9.20 -12.57
CA LEU A 37 2.09 -7.84 -12.40
C LEU A 37 0.95 -6.84 -12.22
N ASP A 38 -0.09 -6.93 -13.04
CA ASP A 38 -1.29 -6.09 -12.96
C ASP A 38 -1.99 -6.24 -11.61
N LEU A 39 -2.14 -7.47 -11.11
CA LEU A 39 -2.71 -7.73 -9.78
C LEU A 39 -1.92 -7.02 -8.68
N LEU A 40 -0.59 -7.06 -8.73
CA LEU A 40 0.26 -6.39 -7.74
C LEU A 40 0.21 -4.86 -7.87
N LEU A 41 0.14 -4.33 -9.08
CA LEU A 41 -0.01 -2.90 -9.33
C LEU A 41 -1.38 -2.38 -8.84
N ASP A 42 -2.44 -3.14 -9.06
CA ASP A 42 -3.77 -2.84 -8.52
C ASP A 42 -3.80 -2.89 -7.00
N ARG A 43 -3.13 -3.89 -6.42
CA ARG A 43 -2.97 -3.95 -4.96
C ARG A 43 -2.20 -2.73 -4.43
N LEU A 44 -1.18 -2.27 -5.15
CA LEU A 44 -0.41 -1.10 -4.77
C LEU A 44 -1.26 0.18 -4.81
N ARG A 45 -2.06 0.36 -5.87
CA ARG A 45 -2.99 1.49 -6.01
C ARG A 45 -4.02 1.53 -4.87
N ARG A 46 -4.64 0.39 -4.54
CA ARG A 46 -5.60 0.30 -3.43
C ARG A 46 -4.97 0.64 -2.08
N LEU A 47 -3.73 0.22 -1.82
CA LEU A 47 -3.03 0.58 -0.59
C LEU A 47 -2.78 2.10 -0.50
N ASP A 48 -2.53 2.76 -1.64
CA ASP A 48 -2.33 4.21 -1.68
C ASP A 48 -3.62 4.96 -1.39
N GLU A 49 -4.74 4.54 -1.99
CA GLU A 49 -6.07 5.10 -1.70
C GLU A 49 -6.46 4.91 -0.22
N GLU A 50 -6.24 3.71 0.34
CA GLU A 50 -6.53 3.42 1.75
C GLU A 50 -5.69 4.30 2.69
N ILE A 51 -4.41 4.51 2.39
CA ILE A 51 -3.53 5.39 3.17
C ILE A 51 -4.03 6.83 3.10
N GLU A 52 -4.35 7.35 1.91
CA GLU A 52 -4.84 8.72 1.71
C GLU A 52 -6.14 8.97 2.49
N ILE A 53 -7.07 8.02 2.47
CA ILE A 53 -8.31 8.09 3.26
C ILE A 53 -7.99 8.17 4.75
N LEU A 54 -7.10 7.32 5.26
CA LEU A 54 -6.72 7.32 6.68
C LEU A 54 -6.01 8.61 7.09
N GLU A 55 -5.16 9.17 6.23
CA GLU A 55 -4.51 10.45 6.45
C GLU A 55 -5.51 11.61 6.48
N SER A 56 -6.50 11.61 5.59
CA SER A 56 -7.59 12.57 5.57
C SER A 56 -8.42 12.52 6.87
N VAL A 57 -8.81 11.32 7.33
CA VAL A 57 -9.49 11.15 8.61
C VAL A 57 -8.62 11.61 9.78
N LEU A 58 -7.32 11.30 9.79
CA LEU A 58 -6.41 11.74 10.84
C LEU A 58 -6.29 13.27 10.89
N LYS A 59 -6.29 13.93 9.73
CA LYS A 59 -6.27 15.39 9.61
C LYS A 59 -7.54 16.01 10.18
N GLN A 60 -8.71 15.46 9.86
CA GLN A 60 -10.00 15.91 10.41
C GLN A 60 -10.06 15.77 11.93
N LEU A 61 -9.50 14.71 12.51
CA LEU A 61 -9.45 14.55 13.97
C LEU A 61 -8.50 15.53 14.66
N LYS A 62 -7.51 16.09 13.95
CA LYS A 62 -6.53 17.04 14.50
C LYS A 62 -7.08 18.47 14.60
N GLN A 63 -8.08 18.80 13.78
CA GLN A 63 -8.91 19.99 13.95
C GLN A 63 -9.83 19.83 15.17
#